data_AF-A0A329K4U4-F1
#
_entry.id   AF-A0A329K4U4-F1
#
_cell.length_a   1.000
_cell.length_b   1.000
_cell.length_c   1.000
_cell.angle_alpha   90.00
_cell.angle_beta   90.00
_cell.angle_gamma   90.00
#
_symmetry.space_group_name_H-M   'P 1'
#
loop_
_entity.id
_entity.type
_entity.pdbx_description
1 polymer ?
#
loop_
_entity_poly.entity_id
_entity_poly.type
_entity_poly.pdbx_seq_one_letter_code
_entity_poly.pdbx_strand_id
1 'polypeptide(L)'
;MSTAQDRVPGLFTLVLHTHLPWLAHHGRWPVGEEWLYQSWAAAYLPLMRVLDTLAGEDRRSLITLGVTPVVNAQLDDPYCLDGMHHWLANWRLRALEATSVATSVRSAPRSKSAGYPSCTPEALRALGIRESAEAQGALDDFATRWRHGGSPLLRG
;
A
#
# COMPACT_ATOMS: atom_id res chain seq x y z
N MET A 1 -6.12 24.61 -50.38
CA MET A 1 -6.45 23.47 -49.49
C MET A 1 -5.32 23.39 -48.47
N SER A 2 -5.54 23.88 -47.24
CA SER A 2 -4.57 23.84 -46.16
C SER A 2 -4.64 22.46 -45.50
N THR A 3 -3.56 21.70 -45.58
CA THR A 3 -3.42 20.42 -44.88
C THR A 3 -3.36 20.69 -43.38
N ALA A 4 -4.28 20.11 -42.61
CA ALA A 4 -4.22 20.13 -41.16
C ALA A 4 -2.85 19.59 -40.72
N GLN A 5 -2.04 20.48 -40.17
CA GLN A 5 -0.72 20.18 -39.67
C GLN A 5 -0.90 19.21 -38.50
N ASP A 6 -0.49 17.96 -38.67
CA ASP A 6 -0.48 16.96 -37.59
C ASP A 6 0.27 17.57 -36.41
N ARG A 7 -0.49 17.99 -35.39
CA ARG A 7 0.11 18.51 -34.16
C ARG A 7 0.81 17.34 -33.52
N VAL A 8 2.14 17.34 -33.57
CA VAL A 8 2.95 16.46 -32.73
C VAL A 8 2.50 16.69 -31.29
N PRO A 9 1.89 15.70 -30.62
CA PRO A 9 1.53 15.84 -29.22
C PRO A 9 2.79 16.19 -28.45
N GLY A 10 2.73 17.19 -27.57
CA GLY A 10 3.84 17.53 -26.70
C GLY A 10 4.28 16.32 -25.87
N LEU A 11 5.54 16.36 -25.40
CA LEU A 11 6.07 15.30 -24.55
C LEU A 11 5.52 15.45 -23.12
N PHE A 12 5.09 14.34 -22.52
CA PHE A 12 4.70 14.25 -21.12
C PHE A 12 5.64 13.31 -20.37
N THR A 13 6.10 13.73 -19.20
CA THR A 13 6.95 12.92 -18.32
C THR A 13 6.37 12.94 -16.90
N LEU A 14 6.00 11.77 -16.39
CA LEU A 14 5.63 11.60 -14.99
C LEU A 14 6.88 11.22 -14.17
N VAL A 15 7.24 12.07 -13.22
CA VAL A 15 8.33 11.82 -12.27
C VAL A 15 7.73 11.60 -10.88
N LEU A 16 7.90 10.40 -10.35
CA LEU A 16 7.49 10.05 -8.99
C LEU A 16 8.73 10.06 -8.10
N HIS A 17 8.68 10.79 -6.98
CA HIS A 17 9.75 10.82 -6.00
C HIS A 17 9.25 10.25 -4.67
N THR A 18 9.99 9.31 -4.09
CA THR A 18 9.68 8.75 -2.78
C THR A 18 10.82 8.94 -1.78
N HIS A 19 10.43 9.42 -0.60
CA HIS A 19 11.30 9.73 0.52
C HIS A 19 10.59 9.44 1.84
N LEU A 20 11.30 8.78 2.74
CA LEU A 20 11.01 8.70 4.17
C LEU A 20 12.34 8.84 4.92
N PRO A 21 12.37 9.43 6.13
CA PRO A 21 13.56 9.37 6.97
C PRO A 21 13.84 7.92 7.38
N TRP A 22 14.94 7.69 8.10
CA TRP A 22 15.16 6.40 8.74
C TRP A 22 14.18 6.22 9.90
N LEU A 23 13.26 5.27 9.77
CA LEU A 23 12.16 5.04 10.71
C LEU A 23 12.36 3.79 11.55
N ALA A 24 13.10 2.79 11.06
CA ALA A 24 13.38 1.56 11.79
C ALA A 24 13.95 1.86 13.18
N HIS A 25 13.31 1.29 14.23
CA HIS A 25 13.62 1.50 15.64
C HIS A 25 13.37 2.91 16.20
N HIS A 26 12.73 3.82 15.44
CA HIS A 26 12.51 5.22 15.85
C HIS A 26 11.01 5.52 16.04
N GLY A 27 10.39 4.75 16.93
CA GLY A 27 8.95 4.82 17.20
C GLY A 27 8.16 3.89 16.28
N ARG A 28 7.01 3.43 16.77
CA ARG A 28 6.12 2.54 16.01
C ARG A 28 4.85 3.23 15.57
N TRP A 29 4.12 3.80 16.52
CA TRP A 29 2.84 4.47 16.30
C TRP A 29 2.71 5.64 17.29
N PRO A 30 2.07 6.77 16.94
CA PRO A 30 1.44 7.07 15.65
C PRO A 30 2.41 7.56 14.56
N VAL A 31 3.66 7.82 14.93
CA VAL A 31 4.74 8.26 14.05
C VAL A 31 5.93 7.32 14.23
N GLY A 32 6.61 6.99 13.13
CA GLY A 32 7.72 6.04 13.12
C GLY A 32 7.51 4.97 12.04
N GLU A 33 7.77 3.72 12.38
CA GLU A 33 7.68 2.57 11.48
C GLU A 33 6.34 2.46 10.74
N GLU A 34 5.23 2.87 11.37
CA GLU A 34 3.90 2.91 10.73
C GLU A 34 3.91 3.68 9.40
N TRP A 35 4.68 4.77 9.28
CA TRP A 35 4.74 5.54 8.03
C TRP A 35 5.41 4.77 6.90
N LEU A 36 6.41 3.94 7.22
CA LEU A 36 7.04 3.05 6.24
C LEU A 36 6.03 2.01 5.75
N TYR A 37 5.34 1.33 6.67
CA TYR A 37 4.41 0.26 6.32
C TYR A 37 3.18 0.78 5.58
N GLN A 38 2.63 1.92 5.98
CA GLN A 38 1.53 2.58 5.26
C GLN A 38 1.94 2.98 3.85
N SER A 39 3.11 3.61 3.67
CA SER A 39 3.61 3.98 2.34
C SER A 39 3.85 2.74 1.47
N TRP A 40 4.36 1.67 2.06
CA TRP A 40 4.60 0.42 1.35
C TRP A 40 3.29 -0.22 0.88
N ALA A 41 2.32 -0.40 1.79
CA ALA A 41 1.02 -1.00 1.50
C ALA A 41 0.18 -0.17 0.53
N ALA A 42 0.14 1.15 0.71
CA ALA A 42 -0.80 2.02 0.00
C ALA A 42 -0.21 2.67 -1.27
N ALA A 43 1.12 2.74 -1.41
CA ALA A 43 1.75 3.36 -2.57
C ALA A 43 2.65 2.39 -3.35
N TYR A 44 3.56 1.67 -2.70
CA TYR A 44 4.57 0.89 -3.44
C TYR A 44 4.00 -0.40 -4.02
N LEU A 45 3.24 -1.19 -3.24
CA LEU A 45 2.60 -2.41 -3.77
C LEU A 45 1.64 -2.08 -4.93
N PRO A 46 0.71 -1.12 -4.80
CA PRO A 46 -0.21 -0.79 -5.88
C PRO A 46 0.49 -0.20 -7.10
N LEU A 47 1.52 0.64 -6.92
CA LEU A 47 2.31 1.17 -8.03
C LEU A 47 2.94 0.03 -8.84
N MET A 48 3.57 -0.93 -8.17
CA MET A 48 4.17 -2.07 -8.88
C MET A 48 3.10 -2.88 -9.62
N ARG A 49 1.95 -3.19 -9.00
CA ARG A 49 0.83 -3.87 -9.69
C ARG A 49 0.42 -3.17 -10.98
N VAL A 50 0.32 -1.84 -10.97
CA VAL A 50 -0.02 -1.04 -12.16
C VAL A 50 1.10 -1.13 -13.21
N LEU A 51 2.35 -0.96 -12.80
CA LEU A 51 3.50 -1.03 -13.71
C LEU A 51 3.64 -2.40 -14.36
N ASP A 52 3.41 -3.48 -13.62
CA ASP A 52 3.44 -4.84 -14.16
C ASP A 52 2.31 -5.09 -15.16
N THR A 53 1.11 -4.58 -14.85
CA THR A 53 -0.04 -4.66 -15.77
C THR A 53 0.30 -3.99 -17.10
N LEU A 54 0.81 -2.76 -17.04
CA LEU A 54 1.19 -2.00 -18.22
C LEU A 54 2.38 -2.64 -18.95
N ALA A 55 3.33 -3.22 -18.23
CA ALA A 55 4.45 -3.95 -18.83
C ALA A 55 3.97 -5.21 -19.58
N GLY A 56 2.97 -5.91 -19.04
CA GLY A 56 2.27 -7.03 -19.69
C GLY A 56 1.49 -6.63 -20.96
N GLU A 57 1.06 -5.38 -21.05
CA GLU A 57 0.51 -4.76 -22.27
C GLU A 57 1.59 -4.22 -23.24
N ASP A 58 2.85 -4.60 -23.04
CA ASP A 58 4.02 -4.14 -23.80
C ASP A 58 4.24 -2.60 -23.76
N ARG A 59 3.72 -1.94 -22.71
CA ARG A 59 4.01 -0.52 -22.48
C ARG A 59 5.40 -0.37 -21.85
N ARG A 60 6.14 0.66 -22.27
CA ARG A 60 7.51 0.97 -21.82
C ARG A 60 7.64 2.47 -21.60
N SER A 61 8.71 2.87 -20.89
CA SER A 61 9.04 4.29 -20.65
C SER A 61 7.89 5.07 -20.00
N LEU A 62 7.23 4.44 -19.02
CA LEU A 62 5.99 4.92 -18.41
C LEU A 62 6.22 6.07 -17.41
N ILE A 63 7.26 5.94 -16.58
CA ILE A 63 7.57 6.87 -15.50
C ILE A 63 9.08 7.00 -15.29
N THR A 64 9.48 8.06 -14.60
CA THR A 64 10.76 8.13 -13.88
C THR A 64 10.47 7.99 -12.39
N LEU A 65 11.13 7.04 -11.71
CA LEU A 65 10.97 6.81 -10.27
C LEU A 65 12.26 7.15 -9.52
N GLY A 66 12.20 8.20 -8.69
CA GLY A 66 13.28 8.56 -7.78
C GLY A 66 13.06 7.93 -6.40
N VAL A 67 13.90 6.97 -6.02
CA VAL A 67 13.90 6.36 -4.68
C VAL A 67 15.11 6.84 -3.91
N THR A 68 14.90 7.44 -2.75
CA THR A 68 16.03 7.90 -1.92
C THR A 68 16.81 6.71 -1.33
N PRO A 69 18.14 6.81 -1.16
CA PRO A 69 18.96 5.71 -0.64
C PRO A 69 18.48 5.21 0.73
N VAL A 70 17.99 6.12 1.59
CA VAL A 70 17.45 5.79 2.91
C VAL A 70 16.16 4.96 2.84
N VAL A 71 15.30 5.21 1.85
CA VAL A 71 14.11 4.37 1.60
C VAL A 71 14.56 3.02 1.08
N ASN A 72 15.43 3.00 0.07
CA ASN A 72 15.89 1.76 -0.54
C ASN A 72 16.56 0.83 0.48
N ALA A 73 17.36 1.37 1.40
CA ALA A 73 17.97 0.60 2.48
C ALA A 73 16.94 0.00 3.44
N GLN A 74 15.88 0.74 3.81
CA GLN A 74 14.81 0.21 4.65
C GLN A 74 13.94 -0.84 3.93
N LEU A 75 13.78 -0.74 2.61
CA LEU A 75 13.04 -1.74 1.81
C LEU A 75 13.80 -3.08 1.70
N ASP A 76 15.10 -3.10 1.97
CA ASP A 76 15.94 -4.30 1.96
C ASP A 76 16.34 -4.78 3.37
N ASP A 77 15.98 -4.02 4.40
CA ASP A 77 16.35 -4.32 5.78
C ASP A 77 15.50 -5.48 6.35
N PRO A 78 16.12 -6.57 6.87
CA PRO A 78 15.37 -7.72 7.39
C PRO A 78 14.39 -7.38 8.51
N TYR A 79 14.73 -6.43 9.39
CA TYR A 79 13.82 -6.00 10.45
C TYR A 79 12.58 -5.31 9.87
N CYS A 80 12.77 -4.47 8.85
CA CYS A 80 11.67 -3.81 8.14
C CYS A 80 10.81 -4.81 7.37
N LEU A 81 11.41 -5.83 6.75
CA LEU A 81 10.68 -6.89 6.03
C LEU A 81 9.78 -7.70 6.97
N ASP A 82 10.32 -8.14 8.11
CA ASP A 82 9.54 -8.83 9.14
C ASP A 82 8.43 -7.93 9.70
N GLY A 83 8.76 -6.66 9.95
CA GLY A 83 7.82 -5.66 10.42
C GLY A 83 6.67 -5.42 9.45
N MET A 84 6.95 -5.32 8.14
CA MET A 84 5.95 -5.13 7.10
C MET A 84 5.01 -6.34 7.00
N HIS A 85 5.56 -7.56 7.04
CA HIS A 85 4.74 -8.78 7.08
C HIS A 85 3.80 -8.79 8.29
N HIS A 86 4.31 -8.51 9.49
CA HIS A 86 3.49 -8.45 10.70
C HIS A 86 2.43 -7.35 10.63
N TRP A 87 2.78 -6.18 10.06
CA TRP A 87 1.87 -5.06 9.92
C TRP A 87 0.68 -5.42 8.99
N LEU A 88 0.97 -5.99 7.82
CA LEU A 88 -0.06 -6.47 6.88
C LEU A 88 -0.93 -7.58 7.49
N ALA A 89 -0.32 -8.55 8.19
CA ALA A 89 -1.04 -9.61 8.85
C ALA A 89 -2.00 -9.07 9.94
N ASN A 90 -1.55 -8.09 10.73
CA ASN A 90 -2.38 -7.44 11.73
C ASN A 90 -3.51 -6.61 11.09
N TRP A 91 -3.24 -5.90 10.00
CA TRP A 91 -4.30 -5.23 9.23
C TRP A 91 -5.38 -6.21 8.79
N ARG A 92 -4.99 -7.35 8.19
CA ARG A 92 -5.94 -8.40 7.79
C ARG A 92 -6.75 -8.95 8.97
N LEU A 93 -6.11 -9.24 10.12
CA LEU A 93 -6.80 -9.76 11.30
C LEU A 93 -7.85 -8.76 11.83
N ARG A 94 -7.50 -7.48 11.95
CA ARG A 94 -8.44 -6.43 12.37
C ARG A 94 -9.58 -6.24 11.36
N ALA A 95 -9.30 -6.35 10.08
CA ALA A 95 -10.33 -6.29 9.04
C ALA A 95 -11.28 -7.48 9.09
N LEU A 96 -10.77 -8.70 9.32
CA LEU A 96 -11.60 -9.89 9.53
C LEU A 96 -12.48 -9.77 10.77
N GLU A 97 -11.96 -9.25 11.88
CA GLU A 97 -12.76 -8.97 13.08
C GLU A 97 -13.93 -8.04 12.74
N ALA A 98 -13.70 -6.98 11.96
CA ALA A 98 -14.72 -6.03 11.54
C ALA A 98 -15.87 -6.69 10.72
N THR A 99 -15.62 -7.81 10.04
CA THR A 99 -16.68 -8.58 9.33
C THR A 99 -17.69 -9.22 10.28
N SER A 100 -17.31 -9.45 11.54
CA SER A 100 -18.06 -10.24 12.52
C SER A 100 -18.76 -9.40 13.61
N VAL A 101 -18.65 -8.07 13.56
CA VAL A 101 -19.06 -7.14 14.63
C VAL A 101 -20.54 -7.26 15.05
N ALA A 102 -21.42 -7.79 14.19
CA ALA A 102 -22.82 -8.04 14.56
C ALA A 102 -23.03 -9.30 15.45
N THR A 103 -22.06 -10.21 15.53
CA THR A 103 -22.16 -11.48 16.24
C THR A 103 -21.52 -11.43 17.63
N SER A 104 -20.63 -10.47 17.89
CA SER A 104 -19.88 -10.32 19.14
C SER A 104 -20.56 -9.42 20.18
N VAL A 105 -21.89 -9.24 20.13
CA VAL A 105 -22.67 -8.47 21.11
C VAL A 105 -22.76 -9.19 22.46
N ARG A 106 -21.62 -9.42 23.08
CA ARG A 106 -21.45 -9.43 24.53
C ARG A 106 -20.36 -8.41 24.82
N SER A 107 -20.81 -7.18 25.07
CA SER A 107 -20.06 -6.12 25.76
C SER A 107 -19.01 -5.36 24.94
N ALA A 108 -19.39 -4.75 23.81
CA ALA A 108 -18.60 -3.64 23.28
C ALA A 108 -18.89 -2.37 24.10
N PRO A 109 -17.88 -1.69 24.69
CA PRO A 109 -18.11 -0.39 25.32
C PRO A 109 -18.69 0.57 24.29
N ARG A 110 -19.67 1.40 24.69
CA ARG A 110 -20.27 2.44 23.83
C ARG A 110 -19.15 3.34 23.29
N SER A 111 -18.66 3.05 22.09
CA SER A 111 -17.77 3.96 21.38
C SER A 111 -18.50 5.28 21.18
N LYS A 112 -17.81 6.41 21.41
CA LYS A 112 -18.34 7.74 21.07
C LYS A 112 -18.67 7.85 19.58
N SER A 113 -18.06 7.00 18.75
CA SER A 113 -18.31 6.95 17.32
C SER A 113 -19.51 6.08 16.91
N ALA A 114 -20.16 5.36 17.82
CA ALA A 114 -21.23 4.41 17.49
C ALA A 114 -22.44 5.04 16.78
N GLY A 115 -22.64 6.36 16.92
CA GLY A 115 -23.69 7.10 16.25
C GLY A 115 -23.37 7.52 14.81
N TYR A 116 -22.13 7.37 14.34
CA TYR A 116 -21.79 7.73 12.96
C TYR A 116 -22.32 6.67 11.98
N PRO A 117 -22.85 7.06 10.80
CA PRO A 117 -23.28 6.11 9.78
C PRO A 117 -22.19 5.11 9.36
N SER A 118 -20.93 5.53 9.39
CA SER A 118 -19.74 4.69 9.12
C SER A 118 -19.45 3.65 10.20
N CYS A 119 -20.09 3.74 11.36
CA CYS A 119 -19.90 2.84 12.49
C CYS A 119 -21.11 1.92 12.73
N THR A 120 -22.09 1.90 11.82
CA THR A 120 -23.16 0.90 11.85
C THR A 120 -22.58 -0.51 11.67
N PRO A 121 -23.17 -1.57 12.27
CA PRO A 121 -22.68 -2.94 12.07
C PRO A 121 -22.58 -3.34 10.59
N GLU A 122 -23.51 -2.89 9.76
CA GLU A 122 -23.50 -3.11 8.31
C GLU A 122 -22.34 -2.39 7.63
N ALA A 123 -22.08 -1.13 7.97
CA ALA A 123 -20.95 -0.37 7.43
C ALA A 123 -19.61 -0.96 7.85
N LEU A 124 -19.46 -1.36 9.12
CA LEU A 124 -18.25 -2.00 9.63
C LEU A 124 -18.02 -3.36 8.97
N ARG A 125 -19.08 -4.14 8.73
CA ARG A 125 -18.99 -5.40 8.00
C ARG A 125 -18.53 -5.20 6.55
N ALA A 126 -19.13 -4.23 5.85
CA ALA A 126 -18.76 -3.92 4.48
C ALA A 126 -17.32 -3.42 4.37
N LEU A 127 -16.88 -2.59 5.32
CA LEU A 127 -15.48 -2.17 5.46
C LEU A 127 -14.58 -3.39 5.68
N GLY A 128 -14.88 -4.24 6.67
CA GLY A 128 -14.08 -5.41 7.00
C GLY A 128 -13.87 -6.37 5.82
N ILE A 129 -14.92 -6.59 5.01
CA ILE A 129 -14.83 -7.45 3.81
C ILE A 129 -13.83 -6.86 2.80
N ARG A 130 -13.96 -5.55 2.50
CA ARG A 130 -13.06 -4.86 1.57
C ARG A 130 -11.61 -4.88 2.08
N GLU A 131 -11.41 -4.41 3.31
CA GLU A 131 -10.09 -4.27 3.91
C GLU A 131 -9.40 -5.61 4.07
N SER A 132 -10.14 -6.68 4.40
CA SER A 132 -9.57 -8.03 4.48
C SER A 132 -9.12 -8.54 3.12
N ALA A 133 -9.86 -8.21 2.05
CA ALA A 133 -9.48 -8.60 0.70
C ALA A 133 -8.24 -7.82 0.23
N GLU A 134 -8.18 -6.50 0.48
CA GLU A 134 -7.01 -5.69 0.12
C GLU A 134 -5.77 -6.11 0.92
N ALA A 135 -5.91 -6.33 2.23
CA ALA A 135 -4.80 -6.79 3.07
C ALA A 135 -4.29 -8.18 2.64
N GLN A 136 -5.18 -9.07 2.20
CA GLN A 136 -4.79 -10.36 1.64
C GLN A 136 -3.99 -10.18 0.34
N GLY A 137 -4.47 -9.36 -0.61
CA GLY A 137 -3.73 -9.07 -1.84
C GLY A 137 -2.35 -8.46 -1.56
N ALA A 138 -2.27 -7.53 -0.62
CA ALA A 138 -1.00 -6.95 -0.20
C ALA A 138 -0.04 -7.98 0.45
N LEU A 139 -0.56 -8.92 1.25
CA LEU A 139 0.23 -10.03 1.79
C LEU A 139 0.77 -10.94 0.68
N ASP A 140 -0.05 -11.26 -0.31
CA ASP A 140 0.33 -12.14 -1.41
C ASP A 140 1.40 -11.48 -2.29
N ASP A 141 1.23 -10.20 -2.63
CA ASP A 141 2.24 -9.40 -3.33
C ASP A 141 3.55 -9.35 -2.55
N PHE A 142 3.46 -9.08 -1.24
CA PHE A 142 4.64 -8.98 -0.38
C PHE A 142 5.39 -10.31 -0.30
N ALA A 143 4.67 -11.41 -0.06
CA ALA A 143 5.24 -12.74 0.08
C ALA A 143 5.89 -13.24 -1.22
N THR A 144 5.33 -12.89 -2.38
CA THR A 144 5.83 -13.39 -3.67
C THR A 144 6.98 -12.55 -4.21
N ARG A 145 6.99 -11.23 -3.96
CA ARG A 145 7.90 -10.31 -4.65
C ARG A 145 8.82 -9.51 -3.74
N TRP A 146 8.38 -9.20 -2.53
CA TRP A 146 9.07 -8.24 -1.66
C TRP A 146 9.76 -8.86 -0.45
N ARG A 147 9.45 -10.10 -0.09
CA ARG A 147 10.00 -10.80 1.11
C ARG A 147 11.54 -10.90 1.17
N HIS A 148 12.22 -10.58 0.08
CA HIS A 148 13.68 -10.62 -0.06
C HIS A 148 14.29 -9.25 -0.39
N GLY A 149 13.53 -8.17 -0.19
CA GLY A 149 13.95 -6.81 -0.47
C GLY A 149 13.25 -6.19 -1.67
N GLY A 150 13.18 -4.86 -1.69
CA GLY A 150 12.62 -4.07 -2.79
C GLY A 150 13.61 -3.77 -3.91
N SER A 151 14.92 -3.80 -3.65
CA SER A 151 15.95 -3.46 -4.65
C SER A 151 15.83 -4.23 -5.97
N PRO A 152 15.61 -5.57 -5.98
CA PRO A 152 15.49 -6.31 -7.24
C PRO A 152 14.31 -5.84 -8.12
N LEU A 153 13.22 -5.39 -7.49
CA LEU A 153 12.03 -4.91 -8.19
C LEU A 153 12.23 -3.51 -8.79
N LEU A 154 13.06 -2.68 -8.15
CA LEU A 154 13.29 -1.28 -8.53
C LEU A 154 14.39 -1.11 -9.59
N ARG A 155 15.19 -2.15 -9.84
CA ARG A 155 16.30 -2.13 -10.81
C ARG A 155 15.98 -2.85 -12.13
N GLY A 156 14.79 -3.45 -12.23
CA GLY A 156 14.34 -4.25 -13.39
C GLY A 156 13.96 -3.41 -14.60
#